data_AF-A0A1Q7T897-F1
#
_entry.id   AF-A0A1Q7T897-F1
#
_cell.length_a   1.000
_cell.length_b   1.000
_cell.length_c   1.000
_cell.angle_alpha   90.00
_cell.angle_beta   90.00
_cell.angle_gamma   90.00
#
_symmetry.space_group_name_H-M   'P 1'
#
loop_
_entity.id
_entity.type
_entity.pdbx_description
1 polymer ?
#
loop_
_entity_poly.entity_id
_entity_poly.type
_entity_poly.pdbx_seq_one_letter_code
_entity_poly.pdbx_strand_id
1 'polypeptide(L)'
;MEEYANLIAGRIVQLGGKAEGTVQTVAMRSSLDRYWLSTAEGNGHIDALSTTLTDFGRHAHYASAQASELNDADSAAILTEIGRGIDKWLWLVSTNQQSGS
;
A
#
# COMPACT_ATOMS: atom_id res chain seq x y z
N MET A 1 -6.95 -5.28 -4.22
CA MET A 1 -5.79 -5.44 -3.31
C MET A 1 -4.95 -6.66 -3.71
N GLU A 2 -5.53 -7.85 -3.83
CA GLU A 2 -4.81 -9.04 -4.35
C GLU A 2 -4.24 -8.81 -5.75
N GLU A 3 -5.01 -8.17 -6.63
CA GLU A 3 -4.55 -7.78 -7.97
C GLU A 3 -3.27 -6.92 -7.95
N TYR A 4 -3.20 -5.93 -7.05
CA TYR A 4 -2.01 -5.09 -6.87
C TYR A 4 -0.80 -5.88 -6.35
N ALA A 5 -1.03 -6.79 -5.40
CA ALA A 5 0.02 -7.69 -4.93
C ALA A 5 0.55 -8.60 -6.07
N ASN A 6 -0.35 -9.09 -6.94
CA ASN A 6 0.02 -9.89 -8.10
C ASN A 6 0.77 -9.08 -9.16
N LEU A 7 0.41 -7.82 -9.41
CA LEU A 7 1.15 -6.93 -10.30
C LEU A 7 2.58 -6.72 -9.80
N ILE A 8 2.75 -6.42 -8.50
CA ILE A 8 4.08 -6.26 -7.89
C ILE A 8 4.88 -7.57 -7.98
N ALA A 9 4.27 -8.70 -7.63
CA ALA A 9 4.94 -10.00 -7.69
C ALA A 9 5.37 -10.37 -9.11
N GLY A 10 4.49 -10.13 -10.09
CA GLY A 10 4.79 -10.33 -11.51
C GLY A 10 5.95 -9.45 -11.96
N ARG A 11 5.98 -8.16 -11.56
CA ARG A 11 7.08 -7.25 -11.90
C ARG A 11 8.40 -7.68 -11.27
N ILE A 12 8.40 -8.12 -10.01
CA ILE A 12 9.59 -8.66 -9.34
C ILE A 12 10.19 -9.82 -10.13
N VAL A 13 9.35 -10.76 -10.59
CA VAL A 13 9.81 -11.91 -11.39
C VAL A 13 10.33 -11.49 -12.76
N GLN A 14 9.68 -10.54 -13.44
CA GLN A 14 10.14 -10.00 -14.73
C GLN A 14 11.54 -9.36 -14.63
N LEU A 15 11.84 -8.74 -13.49
CA LEU A 15 13.16 -8.15 -13.20
C LEU A 15 14.20 -9.20 -12.75
N GLY A 16 13.87 -10.50 -12.77
CA GLY A 16 14.75 -11.60 -12.37
C GLY A 16 14.80 -11.87 -10.87
N GLY A 17 13.93 -11.23 -10.08
CA GLY A 17 13.80 -11.44 -8.65
C GLY A 17 12.87 -12.60 -8.28
N LYS A 18 12.79 -12.88 -6.98
CA LYS A 18 11.84 -13.84 -6.40
C LYS A 18 10.85 -13.09 -5.52
N ALA A 19 9.56 -13.18 -5.85
CA ALA A 19 8.51 -12.61 -5.01
C ALA A 19 8.31 -13.47 -3.76
N GLU A 20 8.45 -12.86 -2.58
CA GLU A 20 8.29 -13.53 -1.28
C GLU A 20 6.94 -13.17 -0.65
N GLY A 21 5.93 -14.04 -0.83
CA GLY A 21 4.55 -13.76 -0.42
C GLY A 21 4.09 -14.45 0.87
N THR A 22 4.96 -15.12 1.62
CA THR A 22 4.53 -15.79 2.85
C THR A 22 4.21 -14.77 3.94
N VAL A 23 3.19 -15.05 4.75
CA VAL A 23 2.74 -14.15 5.84
C VAL A 23 3.91 -13.79 6.77
N GLN A 24 4.78 -14.76 7.07
CA GLN A 24 5.95 -14.55 7.91
C GLN A 24 6.94 -13.56 7.28
N THR A 25 7.27 -13.73 5.99
CA THR A 25 8.21 -12.84 5.31
C THR A 25 7.63 -11.44 5.15
N VAL A 26 6.35 -11.32 4.80
CA VAL A 26 5.67 -10.03 4.68
C VAL A 26 5.65 -9.30 6.03
N ALA A 27 5.28 -9.99 7.11
CA ALA A 27 5.26 -9.40 8.45
C ALA A 27 6.64 -8.93 8.93
N MET A 28 7.72 -9.61 8.54
CA MET A 28 9.09 -9.23 8.88
C MET A 28 9.64 -8.06 8.05
N ARG A 29 9.23 -7.96 6.77
CA ARG A 29 9.80 -7.00 5.81
C ARG A 29 8.96 -5.76 5.58
N SER A 30 7.71 -5.76 6.02
CA SER A 30 6.82 -4.61 5.90
C SER A 30 7.40 -3.40 6.62
N SER A 31 7.43 -2.26 5.93
CA SER A 31 7.74 -0.95 6.53
C SER A 31 6.50 -0.29 7.16
N LEU A 32 5.32 -0.88 6.99
CA LEU A 32 4.10 -0.40 7.63
C LEU A 32 4.09 -0.82 9.10
N ASP A 33 3.64 0.11 9.93
CA ASP A 33 3.41 -0.14 11.34
C ASP A 33 2.43 -1.29 11.57
N ARG A 34 2.66 -2.03 12.65
CA ARG A 34 1.79 -3.15 13.01
C ARG A 34 0.40 -2.63 13.34
N TYR A 35 -0.63 -3.25 12.79
CA TYR A 35 -2.00 -2.97 13.19
C TYR A 35 -2.25 -3.51 14.62
N TRP A 36 -2.38 -2.63 15.62
CA TRP A 36 -2.61 -3.03 17.01
C TRP A 36 -4.09 -3.33 17.25
N LEU A 37 -4.41 -4.54 17.73
CA LEU A 37 -5.79 -4.94 18.02
C LEU A 37 -6.46 -4.05 19.08
N SER A 38 -5.69 -3.39 19.95
CA SER A 38 -6.20 -2.43 20.94
C SER A 38 -6.84 -1.18 20.33
N THR A 39 -6.54 -0.86 19.06
CA THR A 39 -7.18 0.25 18.34
C THR A 39 -8.38 -0.21 17.52
N ALA A 40 -8.79 -1.48 17.57
CA ALA A 40 -9.80 -2.04 16.68
C ALA A 40 -11.27 -1.71 17.05
N GLU A 41 -11.52 -0.88 18.06
CA GLU A 41 -12.87 -0.48 18.47
C GLU A 41 -13.22 0.94 18.02
N GLY A 42 -14.42 1.10 17.44
CA GLY A 42 -14.99 2.40 17.07
C GLY A 42 -14.09 3.23 16.14
N ASN A 43 -13.95 4.52 16.44
CA ASN A 43 -13.18 5.47 15.63
C ASN A 43 -11.67 5.13 15.55
N GLY A 44 -11.13 4.44 16.56
CA GLY A 44 -9.73 4.01 16.56
C GLY A 44 -9.39 3.07 15.40
N HIS A 45 -10.38 2.29 14.93
CA HIS A 45 -10.19 1.37 13.80
C HIS A 45 -10.01 2.16 12.50
N ILE A 46 -10.84 3.19 12.32
CA ILE A 46 -10.86 4.06 11.13
C ILE A 46 -9.62 4.95 11.08
N ASP A 47 -9.18 5.49 12.22
CA ASP A 47 -7.95 6.26 12.30
C ASP A 47 -6.73 5.40 11.95
N ALA A 48 -6.61 4.21 12.55
CA ALA A 48 -5.50 3.29 12.27
C ALA A 48 -5.49 2.83 10.79
N LEU A 49 -6.66 2.61 10.20
CA LEU A 49 -6.77 2.27 8.77
C LEU A 49 -6.37 3.46 7.89
N SER A 50 -6.82 4.67 8.21
CA SER A 50 -6.47 5.90 7.47
C SER A 50 -4.98 6.18 7.50
N THR A 51 -4.34 6.01 8.66
CA THR A 51 -2.87 6.13 8.81
C THR A 51 -2.16 5.10 7.93
N THR A 52 -2.55 3.83 8.03
CA THR A 52 -1.92 2.75 7.26
C THR A 52 -2.03 2.98 5.74
N LEU A 53 -3.21 3.39 5.27
CA LEU A 53 -3.44 3.70 3.85
C LEU A 53 -2.64 4.92 3.39
N THR A 54 -2.56 5.96 4.23
CA THR A 54 -1.76 7.17 3.96
C THR A 54 -0.27 6.82 3.79
N ASP A 55 0.28 6.02 4.71
CA ASP A 55 1.69 5.65 4.68
C ASP A 55 2.00 4.72 3.49
N PHE A 56 1.14 3.75 3.21
CA PHE A 56 1.30 2.91 2.03
C PHE A 56 1.20 3.70 0.72
N GLY A 57 0.23 4.61 0.61
CA GLY A 57 0.09 5.50 -0.55
C GLY A 57 1.33 6.36 -0.76
N ARG A 58 1.87 6.95 0.32
CA ARG A 58 3.13 7.72 0.27
C ARG A 58 4.29 6.87 -0.25
N HIS A 59 4.44 5.64 0.24
CA HIS A 59 5.48 4.73 -0.23
C HIS A 59 5.33 4.38 -1.72
N ALA A 60 4.12 4.11 -2.18
CA ALA A 60 3.86 3.80 -3.59
C ALA A 60 4.23 4.98 -4.51
N HIS A 61 3.81 6.20 -4.15
CA HIS A 61 4.13 7.41 -4.92
C HIS A 61 5.65 7.70 -4.92
N TYR A 62 6.31 7.54 -3.78
CA TYR A 62 7.76 7.70 -3.69
C TYR A 62 8.52 6.67 -4.53
N ALA A 63 8.13 5.39 -4.46
CA ALA A 63 8.74 4.34 -5.26
C ALA A 63 8.48 4.53 -6.77
N SER A 64 7.31 5.05 -7.15
CA SER A 64 7.01 5.43 -8.54
C SER A 64 7.95 6.53 -9.06
N ALA A 65 8.21 7.55 -8.24
CA ALA A 65 9.17 8.61 -8.57
C ALA A 65 10.59 8.05 -8.75
N GLN A 66 11.04 7.19 -7.82
CA GLN A 66 12.35 6.53 -7.97
C GLN A 66 12.44 5.65 -9.22
N ALA A 67 11.42 4.86 -9.52
CA ALA A 67 11.39 4.04 -10.73
C ALA A 67 11.48 4.91 -11.99
N SER A 68 10.80 6.06 -12.00
CA SER A 68 10.91 7.05 -13.08
C SER A 68 12.33 7.59 -13.22
N GLU A 69 13.00 7.96 -12.12
CA GLU A 69 14.39 8.42 -12.12
C GLU A 69 15.38 7.37 -12.64
N LEU A 70 15.08 6.09 -12.41
CA LEU A 70 15.86 4.95 -12.90
C LEU A 70 15.51 4.55 -14.34
N ASN A 71 14.61 5.26 -15.02
CA ASN A 71 14.07 4.92 -16.34
C ASN A 71 13.35 3.56 -16.39
N ASP A 72 12.82 3.08 -15.25
CA ASP A 72 11.98 1.90 -15.16
C ASP A 72 10.50 2.29 -15.32
N ALA A 73 10.10 2.51 -16.57
CA ALA A 73 8.77 3.00 -16.93
C ALA A 73 7.64 2.07 -16.49
N ASP A 74 7.83 0.75 -16.59
CA ASP A 74 6.79 -0.22 -16.22
C ASP A 74 6.56 -0.23 -14.71
N SER A 75 7.64 -0.24 -13.90
CA SER A 75 7.52 -0.22 -12.45
C SER A 75 6.89 1.10 -11.97
N ALA A 76 7.28 2.22 -12.58
CA ALA A 76 6.67 3.53 -12.30
C ALA A 76 5.15 3.53 -12.61
N ALA A 77 4.74 2.97 -13.75
CA ALA A 77 3.34 2.87 -14.13
C ALA A 77 2.54 2.01 -13.13
N ILE A 78 3.04 0.81 -12.80
CA ILE A 78 2.40 -0.10 -11.83
C ILE A 78 2.24 0.59 -10.47
N LEU A 79 3.30 1.21 -9.95
CA LEU A 79 3.28 1.87 -8.64
C LEU A 79 2.35 3.10 -8.62
N THR A 80 2.25 3.82 -9.74
CA THR A 80 1.30 4.93 -9.91
C THR A 80 -0.15 4.42 -9.87
N GLU A 81 -0.46 3.32 -10.56
CA GLU A 81 -1.79 2.72 -10.52
C GLU A 81 -2.17 2.29 -9.10
N ILE A 82 -1.25 1.61 -8.41
CA ILE A 82 -1.45 1.17 -7.03
C ILE A 82 -1.67 2.37 -6.10
N GLY A 83 -0.84 3.41 -6.21
CA GLY A 83 -0.99 4.66 -5.45
C GLY A 83 -2.39 5.27 -5.61
N ARG A 84 -2.87 5.42 -6.86
CA ARG A 84 -4.21 5.95 -7.14
C ARG A 84 -5.33 5.07 -6.55
N GLY A 85 -5.17 3.75 -6.59
CA GLY A 85 -6.09 2.82 -5.98
C GLY A 85 -6.19 3.02 -4.47
N ILE A 86 -5.05 3.20 -3.80
CA ILE A 86 -4.97 3.41 -2.35
C ILE A 86 -5.53 4.76 -1.95
N ASP A 87 -5.26 5.82 -2.71
CA ASP A 87 -5.84 7.15 -2.47
C ASP A 87 -7.37 7.11 -2.52
N LYS A 88 -7.96 6.30 -3.42
CA LYS A 88 -9.41 6.06 -3.47
C LYS A 88 -9.92 5.36 -2.21
N TRP A 89 -9.21 4.35 -1.71
CA TRP A 89 -9.57 3.69 -0.45
C TRP A 89 -9.48 4.63 0.74
N LEU A 90 -8.42 5.45 0.81
CA LEU A 90 -8.26 6.46 1.84
C LEU A 90 -9.41 7.48 1.82
N TRP A 91 -9.81 7.94 0.64
CA TRP A 91 -10.98 8.82 0.49
C TRP A 91 -12.26 8.16 1.04
N LEU A 92 -12.52 6.89 0.70
CA LEU A 92 -13.66 6.14 1.24
C LEU A 92 -13.62 6.05 2.77
N VAL A 93 -12.48 5.69 3.35
CA VAL A 93 -12.36 5.52 4.81
C VAL A 93 -12.52 6.88 5.53
N SER A 94 -11.84 7.92 5.05
CA SER A 94 -11.89 9.26 5.65
C SER A 94 -13.26 9.95 5.52
N THR A 95 -14.01 9.72 4.44
CA THR A 95 -15.36 10.27 4.28
C THR A 95 -16.39 9.59 5.18
N ASN A 96 -16.25 8.29 5.42
CA ASN A 96 -17.07 7.58 6.40
C ASN A 96 -16.80 8.08 7.83
N GLN A 97 -15.55 8.46 8.15
CA GLN A 97 -15.21 9.11 9.41
C GLN A 97 -15.95 10.44 9.61
N GLN A 98 -16.01 11.29 8.57
CA GLN A 98 -16.69 12.60 8.62
C GLN A 98 -18.22 12.50 8.66
N SER A 99 -18.79 11.42 8.12
CA SER A 99 -20.25 11.21 8.09
C SER A 99 -20.79 10.67 9.42
N GLY A 100 -19.92 10.10 10.27
CA GLY A 100 -20.26 9.57 11.59
C GLY A 100 -20.07 10.56 12.75
N SER A 101 -19.64 11.79 12.46
CA SER A 101 -19.46 12.90 13.43
C SER A 101 -20.67 13.84 13.51
#